data_AF-A0A928HSX0-F1
#
_entry.id   AF-A0A928HSX0-F1
#
_cell.length_a   1.000
_cell.length_b   1.000
_cell.length_c   1.000
_cell.angle_alpha   90.00
_cell.angle_beta   90.00
_cell.angle_gamma   90.00
#
_symmetry.space_group_name_H-M   'P 1'
#
loop_
_entity.id
_entity.type
_entity.pdbx_description
1 polymer ?
#
loop_
_entity_poly.entity_id
_entity_poly.type
_entity_poly.pdbx_seq_one_letter_code
_entity_poly.pdbx_strand_id
1 'polypeptide(L)'
;MDRNKEDFYKSATRKLLNQLDTMNMNPTDRLAAKKLTLLFRNKFQDYDVKMATFGPDLNYDISMFSYDADGFCKASSFTFMNQMGPKDWQLMYIDELWTFGPHHFLMHLPSRQVFDLTADQYTIYGIEVPYNMGYPVQLNKNERQSAERFAAALALNQKQND
;
A
#
# COMPACT_ATOMS: atom_id res chain seq x y z
N MET A 1 18.26 -12.08 1.60
CA MET A 1 17.78 -10.75 2.05
C MET A 1 18.69 -10.30 3.18
N ASP A 2 19.15 -9.04 3.18
CA ASP A 2 20.03 -8.50 4.24
C ASP A 2 19.26 -8.42 5.58
N ARG A 3 19.79 -8.98 6.67
CA ARG A 3 19.08 -9.10 7.97
C ARG A 3 18.58 -7.74 8.48
N ASN A 4 19.34 -6.67 8.22
CA ASN A 4 18.97 -5.31 8.62
C ASN A 4 17.68 -4.81 7.94
N LYS A 5 17.44 -5.22 6.69
CA LYS A 5 16.27 -4.81 5.91
C LYS A 5 15.00 -5.56 6.33
N GLU A 6 15.14 -6.83 6.70
CA GLU A 6 14.01 -7.62 7.21
C GLU A 6 13.52 -7.09 8.57
N ASP A 7 14.44 -6.80 9.49
CA ASP A 7 14.11 -6.26 10.80
C ASP A 7 13.48 -4.86 10.70
N PHE A 8 13.98 -4.03 9.78
CA PHE A 8 13.38 -2.75 9.46
C PHE A 8 11.93 -2.91 8.95
N TYR A 9 11.70 -3.83 8.00
CA TYR A 9 10.38 -4.10 7.44
C TYR A 9 9.36 -4.56 8.51
N LYS A 10 9.78 -5.45 9.42
CA LYS A 10 8.97 -5.89 10.57
C LYS A 10 8.66 -4.75 11.53
N SER A 11 9.66 -3.90 11.81
CA SER A 11 9.50 -2.72 12.67
C SER A 11 8.51 -1.72 12.07
N ALA A 12 8.65 -1.39 10.78
CA ALA A 12 7.71 -0.53 10.06
C ALA A 12 6.28 -1.10 10.06
N THR A 13 6.14 -2.40 9.82
CA THR A 13 4.83 -3.07 9.89
C THR A 13 4.18 -2.91 11.26
N ARG A 14 4.95 -3.09 12.36
CA ARG A 14 4.44 -2.86 13.72
C ARG A 14 4.00 -1.41 13.94
N LYS A 15 4.75 -0.43 13.44
CA LYS A 15 4.37 0.99 13.53
C LYS A 15 3.05 1.27 12.82
N LEU A 16 2.82 0.72 11.62
CA LEU A 16 1.54 0.85 10.90
C LEU A 16 0.37 0.27 11.70
N LEU A 17 0.55 -0.91 12.30
CA LEU A 17 -0.49 -1.53 13.12
C LEU A 17 -0.82 -0.70 14.36
N ASN A 18 0.20 -0.14 15.02
CA ASN A 18 0.01 0.73 16.18
C ASN A 18 -0.66 2.05 15.79
N GLN A 19 -0.39 2.56 14.58
CA GLN A 19 -1.02 3.77 14.08
C GLN A 19 -2.55 3.61 14.00
N LEU A 20 -3.03 2.46 13.53
CA LEU A 20 -4.47 2.13 13.47
C LEU A 20 -5.13 2.12 14.86
N ASP A 21 -4.40 1.90 15.95
CA ASP A 21 -4.94 2.01 17.30
C ASP A 21 -5.27 3.46 17.69
N THR A 22 -4.56 4.42 17.11
CA THR A 22 -4.74 5.86 17.37
C THR A 22 -5.76 6.51 16.44
N MET A 23 -6.23 5.80 15.42
CA MET A 23 -7.25 6.29 14.51
C MET A 23 -8.65 6.17 15.13
N ASN A 24 -9.51 7.15 14.82
CA ASN A 24 -10.91 7.22 15.26
C ASN A 24 -11.77 6.17 14.52
N MET A 25 -11.51 4.90 14.78
CA MET A 25 -12.16 3.75 14.18
C MET A 25 -12.92 2.98 15.25
N ASN A 26 -14.07 2.40 14.87
CA ASN A 26 -14.71 1.42 15.75
C ASN A 26 -13.83 0.15 15.84
N PRO A 27 -13.99 -0.68 16.89
CA PRO A 27 -13.14 -1.84 17.12
C PRO A 27 -13.15 -2.87 15.96
N THR A 28 -14.30 -3.08 15.32
CA THR A 28 -14.45 -4.03 14.22
C THR A 28 -13.66 -3.58 13.00
N ASP A 29 -13.81 -2.31 12.60
CA ASP A 29 -13.09 -1.74 11.46
C ASP A 29 -11.59 -1.67 11.75
N ARG A 30 -11.19 -1.34 12.98
CA ARG A 30 -9.78 -1.36 13.38
C ARG A 30 -9.17 -2.75 13.22
N LEU A 31 -9.87 -3.79 13.65
CA LEU A 31 -9.41 -5.17 13.51
C LEU A 31 -9.32 -5.57 12.03
N ALA A 32 -10.30 -5.19 11.21
CA ALA A 32 -10.28 -5.43 9.77
C ALA A 32 -9.09 -4.74 9.09
N ALA A 33 -8.85 -3.46 9.39
CA ALA A 33 -7.72 -2.70 8.87
C ALA A 33 -6.37 -3.31 9.26
N LYS A 34 -6.22 -3.77 10.51
CA LYS A 34 -5.01 -4.45 10.98
C LYS A 34 -4.77 -5.76 10.23
N LYS A 35 -5.81 -6.58 10.04
CA LYS A 35 -5.73 -7.82 9.26
C LYS A 35 -5.35 -7.53 7.81
N LEU A 36 -5.93 -6.49 7.22
CA LEU A 36 -5.66 -6.12 5.83
C LEU A 36 -4.23 -5.59 5.65
N THR A 37 -3.76 -4.77 6.59
CA THR A 37 -2.37 -4.31 6.65
C THR A 37 -1.41 -5.48 6.69
N LEU A 38 -1.63 -6.43 7.60
CA LEU A 38 -0.80 -7.64 7.69
C LEU A 38 -0.84 -8.46 6.39
N LEU A 39 -2.02 -8.65 5.81
CA LEU A 39 -2.17 -9.35 4.54
C LEU A 39 -1.31 -8.70 3.45
N PHE A 40 -1.44 -7.40 3.26
CA PHE A 40 -0.71 -6.69 2.21
C PHE A 40 0.80 -6.69 2.45
N ARG A 41 1.22 -6.50 3.69
CA ARG A 41 2.64 -6.52 4.05
C ARG A 41 3.25 -7.92 3.86
N ASN A 42 2.57 -8.98 4.25
CA ASN A 42 3.04 -10.34 4.02
C ASN A 42 3.11 -10.67 2.52
N LYS A 43 2.07 -10.27 1.77
CA LYS A 43 1.95 -10.56 0.34
C LYS A 43 2.77 -9.65 -0.55
N PHE A 44 3.26 -8.53 -0.05
CA PHE A 44 4.18 -7.67 -0.79
C PHE A 44 5.46 -8.40 -1.21
N GLN A 45 5.86 -9.45 -0.50
CA GLN A 45 7.05 -10.23 -0.84
C GLN A 45 6.78 -11.29 -1.92
N ASP A 46 5.51 -11.62 -2.21
CA ASP A 46 5.14 -12.66 -3.16
C ASP A 46 5.22 -12.16 -4.61
N TYR A 47 5.88 -12.94 -5.46
CA TYR A 47 6.15 -12.58 -6.85
C TYR A 47 4.87 -12.31 -7.66
N ASP A 48 3.89 -13.21 -7.58
CA ASP A 48 2.63 -13.08 -8.34
C ASP A 48 1.83 -11.85 -7.92
N VAL A 49 1.90 -11.50 -6.63
CA VAL A 49 1.22 -10.32 -6.08
C VAL A 49 1.89 -9.04 -6.56
N LYS A 50 3.23 -9.01 -6.62
CA LYS A 50 3.96 -7.90 -7.26
C LYS A 50 3.63 -7.80 -8.74
N MET A 51 3.65 -8.91 -9.47
CA MET A 51 3.33 -8.92 -10.91
C MET A 51 1.92 -8.39 -11.19
N ALA A 52 0.97 -8.64 -10.30
CA ALA A 52 -0.40 -8.15 -10.44
C ALA A 52 -0.54 -6.62 -10.35
N THR A 53 0.43 -5.90 -9.75
CA THR A 53 0.40 -4.43 -9.67
C THR A 53 0.88 -3.77 -10.96
N PHE A 54 1.58 -4.51 -11.82
CA PHE A 54 2.03 -4.05 -13.13
C PHE A 54 0.93 -4.25 -14.21
N GLY A 55 1.04 -3.50 -15.30
CA GLY A 55 0.20 -3.70 -16.48
C GLY A 55 0.56 -5.02 -17.19
N PRO A 56 -0.43 -5.79 -17.71
CA PRO A 56 -0.18 -7.09 -18.34
C PRO A 56 0.71 -7.04 -19.59
N ASP A 57 0.83 -5.86 -20.22
CA ASP A 57 1.54 -5.67 -21.49
C ASP A 57 2.97 -5.13 -21.35
N LEU A 58 3.47 -5.00 -20.12
CA LEU A 58 4.78 -4.43 -19.87
C LEU A 58 5.79 -5.56 -19.58
N ASN A 59 6.70 -5.81 -20.53
CA ASN A 59 7.89 -6.63 -20.32
C ASN A 59 8.86 -5.90 -19.39
N TYR A 60 8.51 -5.81 -18.10
CA TYR A 60 9.34 -5.17 -17.09
C TYR A 60 10.47 -6.09 -16.64
N ASP A 61 11.70 -5.57 -16.68
CA ASP A 61 12.83 -6.20 -16.02
C ASP A 61 12.79 -5.93 -14.51
N ILE A 62 12.12 -6.83 -13.79
CA ILE A 62 12.01 -6.85 -12.33
C ILE A 62 13.36 -6.87 -11.59
N SER A 63 14.46 -7.23 -12.27
CA SER A 63 15.78 -7.35 -11.65
C SER A 63 16.46 -5.99 -11.43
N MET A 64 16.05 -4.96 -12.18
CA MET A 64 16.54 -3.59 -12.02
C MET A 64 15.94 -2.89 -10.79
N PHE A 65 14.94 -3.50 -10.17
CA PHE A 65 14.00 -2.86 -9.27
C PHE A 65 13.94 -3.61 -7.94
N SER A 66 15.06 -3.57 -7.20
CA SER A 66 15.20 -4.30 -5.93
C SER A 66 14.15 -3.93 -4.86
N TYR A 67 13.40 -2.82 -5.04
CA TYR A 67 12.38 -2.32 -4.11
C TYR A 67 11.11 -1.73 -4.75
N ASP A 68 10.80 -1.98 -6.02
CA ASP A 68 9.72 -1.21 -6.68
C ASP A 68 8.34 -1.51 -6.11
N ALA A 69 7.80 -0.50 -5.43
CA ALA A 69 6.38 -0.34 -5.19
C ALA A 69 5.68 0.40 -6.34
N ASP A 70 6.27 0.43 -7.54
CA ASP A 70 5.57 1.01 -8.67
C ASP A 70 4.28 0.21 -8.92
N GLY A 71 3.18 0.94 -8.94
CA GLY A 71 1.84 0.37 -8.87
C GLY A 71 1.42 -0.24 -7.53
N PHE A 72 2.32 -0.66 -6.62
CA PHE A 72 1.93 -1.25 -5.32
C PHE A 72 1.37 -0.22 -4.35
N CYS A 73 1.98 0.96 -4.19
CA CYS A 73 1.42 2.02 -3.32
C CYS A 73 -0.01 2.39 -3.77
N LYS A 74 -0.23 2.40 -5.09
CA LYS A 74 -1.54 2.62 -5.72
C LYS A 74 -2.52 1.48 -5.49
N ALA A 75 -2.14 0.25 -5.88
CA ALA A 75 -3.01 -0.92 -5.83
C ALA A 75 -3.38 -1.29 -4.40
N SER A 76 -2.43 -1.22 -3.48
CA SER A 76 -2.65 -1.50 -2.07
C SER A 76 -3.52 -0.44 -1.40
N SER A 77 -3.26 0.86 -1.62
CA SER A 77 -4.09 1.95 -1.07
C SER A 77 -5.53 1.87 -1.57
N PHE A 78 -5.73 1.69 -2.88
CA PHE A 78 -7.08 1.57 -3.42
C PHE A 78 -7.82 0.32 -2.94
N THR A 79 -7.16 -0.83 -2.94
CA THR A 79 -7.76 -2.08 -2.44
C THR A 79 -8.10 -1.96 -0.95
N PHE A 80 -7.23 -1.33 -0.16
CA PHE A 80 -7.50 -1.04 1.24
C PHE A 80 -8.74 -0.18 1.41
N MET A 81 -8.81 0.95 0.70
CA MET A 81 -9.96 1.88 0.75
C MET A 81 -11.27 1.18 0.40
N ASN A 82 -11.28 0.35 -0.65
CA ASN A 82 -12.49 -0.37 -1.05
C ASN A 82 -12.92 -1.42 -0.03
N GLN A 83 -11.98 -2.17 0.55
CA GLN A 83 -12.31 -3.21 1.52
C GLN A 83 -12.71 -2.65 2.89
N MET A 84 -12.11 -1.52 3.29
CA MET A 84 -12.47 -0.81 4.54
C MET A 84 -13.69 0.09 4.40
N GLY A 85 -14.16 0.33 3.18
CA GLY A 85 -15.27 1.21 2.87
C GLY A 85 -14.81 2.62 2.48
N PRO A 86 -15.14 3.11 1.26
CA PRO A 86 -14.66 4.39 0.74
C PRO A 86 -15.24 5.63 1.45
N LYS A 87 -16.13 5.44 2.43
CA LYS A 87 -16.73 6.53 3.21
C LYS A 87 -15.76 7.14 4.24
N ASP A 88 -14.88 6.31 4.81
CA ASP A 88 -13.98 6.71 5.91
C ASP A 88 -12.53 6.82 5.44
N TRP A 89 -12.24 6.35 4.23
CA TRP A 89 -10.91 6.32 3.64
C TRP A 89 -10.92 7.04 2.30
N GLN A 90 -9.95 7.93 2.11
CA GLN A 90 -9.76 8.67 0.87
C GLN A 90 -8.39 8.35 0.28
N LEU A 91 -8.40 7.97 -1.00
CA LEU A 91 -7.18 7.81 -1.78
C LEU A 91 -6.56 9.18 -2.05
N MET A 92 -5.29 9.31 -1.72
CA MET A 92 -4.49 10.51 -1.88
C MET A 92 -3.34 10.25 -2.85
N TYR A 93 -2.91 11.29 -3.53
CA TYR A 93 -1.85 11.23 -4.53
C TYR A 93 -0.91 12.43 -4.43
N ILE A 94 0.39 12.15 -4.48
CA ILE A 94 1.45 13.13 -4.70
C ILE A 94 1.87 12.98 -6.15
N ASP A 95 1.94 14.10 -6.86
CA ASP A 95 2.32 14.12 -8.27
C ASP A 95 3.84 14.05 -8.49
N GLU A 96 4.24 14.14 -9.77
CA GLU A 96 5.63 14.07 -10.21
C GLU A 96 6.49 15.26 -9.76
N LEU A 97 5.91 16.27 -9.10
CA LEU A 97 6.68 17.38 -8.53
C LEU A 97 7.52 16.92 -7.33
N TRP A 98 7.23 15.74 -6.76
CA TRP A 98 8.10 15.10 -5.80
C TRP A 98 9.27 14.39 -6.49
N THR A 99 10.51 14.64 -6.03
CA THR A 99 11.75 14.14 -6.64
C THR A 99 11.84 12.60 -6.73
N PHE A 100 11.00 11.88 -5.99
CA PHE A 100 10.96 10.42 -5.96
C PHE A 100 9.78 9.82 -6.73
N GLY A 101 9.09 10.64 -7.54
CA GLY A 101 8.02 10.21 -8.44
C GLY A 101 6.63 10.23 -7.81
N PRO A 102 5.61 9.79 -8.54
CA PRO A 102 4.23 9.81 -8.06
C PRO A 102 4.02 8.82 -6.91
N HIS A 103 3.20 9.20 -5.92
CA HIS A 103 2.97 8.37 -4.73
C HIS A 103 1.53 8.34 -4.29
N HIS A 104 1.03 7.14 -3.96
CA HIS A 104 -0.33 6.96 -3.47
C HIS A 104 -0.33 6.53 -2.01
N PHE A 105 -1.25 7.11 -1.25
CA PHE A 105 -1.44 6.80 0.17
C PHE A 105 -2.91 7.01 0.54
N LEU A 106 -3.24 6.76 1.80
CA LEU A 106 -4.59 6.96 2.31
C LEU A 106 -4.68 8.07 3.34
N MET A 107 -5.82 8.73 3.36
CA MET A 107 -6.24 9.59 4.46
C MET A 107 -7.46 8.95 5.13
N HIS A 108 -7.35 8.66 6.43
CA HIS A 108 -8.52 8.30 7.23
C HIS A 108 -9.30 9.58 7.56
N LEU A 109 -10.48 9.74 6.96
CA LEU A 109 -11.25 10.98 7.00
C LEU A 109 -11.68 11.37 8.42
N PRO A 110 -12.20 10.47 9.27
CA PRO A 110 -12.64 10.82 10.63
C PRO A 110 -11.51 11.34 11.53
N SER A 111 -10.29 10.81 11.41
CA SER A 111 -9.16 11.23 12.26
C SER A 111 -8.18 12.16 11.56
N ARG A 112 -8.33 12.41 10.25
CA ARG A 112 -7.41 13.19 9.41
C ARG A 112 -5.96 12.70 9.49
N GLN A 113 -5.78 11.40 9.68
CA GLN A 113 -4.46 10.77 9.74
C GLN A 113 -4.11 10.11 8.42
N VAL A 114 -2.87 10.34 7.97
CA VAL A 114 -2.26 9.65 6.82
C VAL A 114 -2.06 8.18 7.15
N PHE A 115 -2.25 7.28 6.20
CA PHE A 115 -1.89 5.88 6.29
C PHE A 115 -1.20 5.45 5.00
N ASP A 116 0.07 5.06 5.10
CA ASP A 116 0.91 4.74 3.95
C ASP A 116 1.60 3.40 4.16
N LEU A 117 1.14 2.40 3.41
CA LEU A 117 1.60 1.01 3.50
C LEU A 117 3.05 0.82 3.01
N THR A 118 3.61 1.83 2.36
CA THR A 118 4.88 1.82 1.61
C THR A 118 5.88 2.88 2.08
N ALA A 119 5.54 3.66 3.12
CA ALA A 119 6.40 4.72 3.66
C ALA A 119 7.81 4.23 4.06
N ASP A 120 7.93 2.97 4.43
CA ASP A 120 9.18 2.34 4.85
C ASP A 120 10.23 2.28 3.74
N GLN A 121 9.79 2.20 2.48
CA GLN A 121 10.70 2.19 1.33
C GLN A 121 11.47 3.49 1.16
N TYR A 122 10.93 4.61 1.62
CA TYR A 122 11.59 5.91 1.58
C TYR A 122 12.39 6.17 2.86
N THR A 123 11.82 5.85 4.00
CA THR A 123 12.45 6.13 5.31
C THR A 123 13.74 5.33 5.52
N ILE A 124 13.91 4.15 4.91
CA ILE A 124 15.19 3.41 4.96
C ILE A 124 16.34 4.17 4.29
N TYR A 125 16.03 5.07 3.36
CA TYR A 125 16.98 5.95 2.69
C TYR A 125 17.00 7.37 3.28
N GLY A 126 16.35 7.59 4.43
CA GLY A 126 16.26 8.90 5.07
C GLY A 126 15.38 9.90 4.31
N ILE A 127 14.50 9.41 3.43
CA ILE A 127 13.58 10.24 2.65
C ILE A 127 12.26 10.37 3.41
N GLU A 128 11.83 11.61 3.62
CA GLU A 128 10.50 11.93 4.15
C GLU A 128 9.51 12.13 3.00
N VAL A 129 8.34 11.49 3.10
CA VAL A 129 7.27 11.63 2.12
C VAL A 129 6.46 12.91 2.43
N PRO A 130 6.33 13.85 1.48
CA PRO A 130 5.68 15.13 1.73
C PRO A 130 4.15 15.01 1.63
N TYR A 131 3.51 14.36 2.60
CA TYR A 131 2.06 14.10 2.59
C TYR A 131 1.20 15.37 2.50
N ASN A 132 1.74 16.53 2.90
CA ASN A 132 1.10 17.83 2.75
C ASN A 132 0.91 18.27 1.29
N MET A 133 1.67 17.71 0.34
CA MET A 133 1.50 17.93 -1.10
C MET A 133 0.41 17.05 -1.70
N GLY A 134 -0.08 16.05 -0.95
CA GLY A 134 -1.04 15.09 -1.48
C GLY A 134 -2.44 15.67 -1.66
N TYR A 135 -3.09 15.30 -2.76
CA TYR A 135 -4.48 15.67 -3.04
C TYR A 135 -5.36 14.44 -3.30
N PRO A 136 -6.69 14.54 -3.05
CA PRO A 136 -7.59 13.43 -3.31
C PRO A 136 -7.63 13.04 -4.80
N VAL A 137 -7.64 11.74 -5.08
CA VAL A 137 -7.72 11.23 -6.44
C VAL A 137 -8.73 10.09 -6.55
N GLN A 138 -9.26 9.88 -7.76
CA GLN A 138 -9.97 8.67 -8.12
C GLN A 138 -9.20 7.93 -9.21
N LEU A 139 -9.15 6.61 -9.12
CA LEU A 139 -8.52 5.80 -10.16
C LEU A 139 -9.29 5.88 -11.48
N ASN A 140 -8.55 6.00 -12.57
CA ASN A 140 -9.09 5.83 -13.92
C ASN A 140 -9.38 4.33 -14.22
N LYS A 141 -9.99 4.03 -15.37
CA LYS A 141 -10.41 2.67 -15.73
C LYS A 141 -9.26 1.65 -15.68
N ASN A 142 -8.11 2.00 -16.25
CA ASN A 142 -6.96 1.09 -16.33
C ASN A 142 -6.34 0.85 -14.94
N GLU A 143 -6.32 1.89 -14.11
CA GLU A 143 -5.82 1.82 -12.75
C GLU A 143 -6.71 0.97 -11.84
N ARG A 144 -8.04 1.09 -12.00
CA ARG A 144 -8.98 0.21 -11.29
C ARG A 144 -8.76 -1.25 -11.66
N GLN A 145 -8.56 -1.55 -12.95
CA GLN A 145 -8.27 -2.92 -13.40
C GLN A 145 -6.97 -3.47 -12.78
N SER A 146 -5.92 -2.64 -12.64
CA SER A 146 -4.69 -3.07 -11.94
C SER A 146 -4.97 -3.41 -10.47
N ALA A 147 -5.70 -2.55 -9.77
CA ALA A 147 -6.02 -2.81 -8.38
C ALA A 147 -6.96 -4.01 -8.19
N GLU A 148 -7.89 -4.26 -9.12
CA GLU A 148 -8.73 -5.46 -9.14
C GLU A 148 -7.91 -6.74 -9.36
N ARG A 149 -6.92 -6.72 -10.27
CA ARG A 149 -5.98 -7.84 -10.45
C ARG A 149 -5.18 -8.11 -9.19
N PHE A 150 -4.69 -7.06 -8.54
CA PHE A 150 -4.01 -7.17 -7.25
C PHE A 150 -4.91 -7.80 -6.19
N ALA A 151 -6.15 -7.34 -6.05
CA ALA A 151 -7.12 -7.92 -5.13
C ALA A 151 -7.41 -9.41 -5.43
N ALA A 152 -7.50 -9.79 -6.70
CA ALA A 152 -7.67 -11.18 -7.10
C ALA A 152 -6.45 -12.04 -6.77
N ALA A 153 -5.23 -11.53 -7.02
CA ALA A 153 -3.98 -12.23 -6.69
C ALA A 153 -3.86 -12.50 -5.19
N LEU A 154 -4.28 -11.55 -4.35
CA LEU A 154 -4.33 -11.72 -2.89
C LEU A 154 -5.30 -12.84 -2.48
N ALA A 155 -6.49 -12.91 -3.10
CA ALA A 155 -7.51 -13.91 -2.77
C ALA A 155 -7.12 -15.33 -3.20
N LEU A 156 -6.47 -15.50 -4.36
CA LEU A 156 -5.96 -16.80 -4.82
C LEU A 156 -4.88 -17.35 -3.88
N ASN A 157 -4.03 -16.45 -3.39
CA ASN A 157 -2.95 -16.77 -2.46
C ASN A 157 -3.43 -17.16 -1.05
N GLN A 158 -4.62 -16.73 -0.63
CA GLN A 158 -5.21 -17.17 0.63
C GLN A 158 -5.65 -18.64 0.54
N LYS A 159 -6.25 -19.05 -0.58
CA LYS A 159 -6.76 -20.42 -0.79
C LYS A 159 -5.68 -21.51 -0.91
N GLN A 160 -4.43 -21.13 -1.15
CA GLN A 160 -3.30 -22.07 -1.27
C GLN A 160 -2.60 -22.34 0.07
N ASN A 161 -2.92 -21.57 1.11
CA ASN A 161 -2.32 -21.69 2.44
C ASN A 161 -3.31 -22.16 3.52
N ASP A 162 -4.54 -22.51 3.11
CA ASP A 162 -5.59 -23.17 3.90
C ASP A 162 -5.71 -24.64 3.45
#